data_AF-A0A401X0M2-F1
#
_entry.id   AF-A0A401X0M2-F1
#
_cell.length_a   1.000
_cell.length_b   1.000
_cell.length_c   1.000
_cell.angle_alpha   90.00
_cell.angle_beta   90.00
_cell.angle_gamma   90.00
#
_symmetry.space_group_name_H-M   'P 1'
#
loop_
_entity.id
_entity.type
_entity.pdbx_description
1 polymer ?
#
loop_
_entity_poly.entity_id
_entity_poly.type
_entity_poly.pdbx_seq_one_letter_code
_entity_poly.pdbx_strand_id
1 'polypeptide(L)'
;MKTQATAQHTTSAPAGLMAQAALNKPRRTVQGLLQAGDITQEAADAAERWCRNYVFGYFDYLEHTTPTPQGQTVRHDAVSWQMVRAKAMARITAVRDALGLCAHQRLRMMLVDDLSFRAMGEALFPNISSSSAQRKIAAQCALVLEQLAALEATFRRAEQARKFGKRKTSRAEKEVLQN
;
A
#
# COMPACT_ATOMS: atom_id res chain seq x y z
N MET A 1 9.40 43.35 -34.97
CA MET A 1 9.35 41.88 -34.92
C MET A 1 9.88 41.39 -33.58
N LYS A 2 9.00 41.07 -32.62
CA LYS A 2 9.32 40.23 -31.45
C LYS A 2 8.04 39.47 -31.07
N THR A 3 7.93 38.25 -31.57
CA THR A 3 6.86 37.31 -31.24
C THR A 3 7.20 36.69 -29.89
N GLN A 4 6.45 37.03 -28.84
CA GLN A 4 6.52 36.30 -27.57
C GLN A 4 5.57 35.11 -27.64
N ALA A 5 6.14 33.91 -27.63
CA ALA A 5 5.40 32.66 -27.45
C ALA A 5 5.06 32.49 -25.97
N THR A 6 3.78 32.54 -25.64
CA THR A 6 3.23 32.10 -24.35
C THR A 6 3.38 30.58 -24.25
N ALA A 7 4.35 30.14 -23.46
CA ALA A 7 4.47 28.74 -23.04
C ALA A 7 3.32 28.42 -22.07
N GLN A 8 2.41 27.56 -22.52
CA GLN A 8 1.38 26.97 -21.68
C GLN A 8 2.05 26.00 -20.69
N HIS A 9 2.22 26.43 -19.45
CA HIS A 9 2.52 25.52 -18.35
C HIS A 9 1.28 24.68 -18.07
N THR A 10 1.21 23.48 -18.64
CA THR A 10 0.32 22.43 -18.16
C THR A 10 0.79 22.01 -16.77
N THR A 11 0.17 22.55 -15.72
CA THR A 11 0.35 22.11 -14.35
C THR A 11 -0.23 20.70 -14.20
N SER A 12 0.59 19.69 -14.45
CA SER A 12 0.30 18.31 -14.02
C SER A 12 0.16 18.30 -12.50
N ALA A 13 -0.93 17.75 -11.98
CA ALA A 13 -1.10 17.57 -10.55
C ALA A 13 0.14 16.87 -9.94
N PRO A 14 0.59 17.27 -8.74
CA PRO A 14 1.74 16.62 -8.12
C PRO A 14 1.43 15.13 -7.95
N ALA A 15 2.39 14.27 -8.29
CA ALA A 15 2.21 12.81 -8.32
C ALA A 15 1.60 12.24 -7.01
N GLY A 16 1.82 12.90 -5.87
CA GLY A 16 1.19 12.56 -4.59
C GLY A 16 -0.33 12.74 -4.55
N LEU A 17 -0.89 13.79 -5.18
CA LEU A 17 -2.33 14.03 -5.23
C LEU A 17 -3.05 12.97 -6.07
N MET A 18 -2.41 12.53 -7.17
CA MET A 18 -2.92 11.44 -8.01
C MET A 18 -2.81 10.08 -7.30
N ALA A 19 -1.72 9.84 -6.56
CA ALA A 19 -1.56 8.65 -5.73
C ALA A 19 -2.60 8.58 -4.59
N GLN A 20 -2.97 9.72 -3.99
CA GLN A 20 -4.00 9.80 -2.96
C GLN A 20 -5.41 9.60 -3.52
N ALA A 21 -5.74 10.19 -4.67
CA ALA A 21 -7.03 9.98 -5.33
C ALA A 21 -7.25 8.51 -5.73
N ALA A 22 -6.17 7.79 -6.04
CA ALA A 22 -6.19 6.36 -6.33
C ALA A 22 -6.46 5.46 -5.11
N LEU A 23 -6.30 5.96 -3.86
CA LEU A 23 -6.58 5.18 -2.64
C LEU A 23 -8.07 5.00 -2.35
N ASN A 24 -8.94 5.80 -2.97
CA ASN A 24 -10.38 5.83 -2.65
C ASN A 24 -11.23 4.92 -3.55
N LYS A 25 -10.62 4.18 -4.49
CA LYS A 25 -11.34 3.29 -5.42
C LYS A 25 -10.83 1.85 -5.29
N PRO A 26 -11.73 0.85 -5.22
CA PRO A 26 -11.34 -0.55 -5.36
C PRO A 26 -10.62 -0.75 -6.69
N ARG A 27 -9.43 -1.38 -6.66
CA ARG A 27 -8.64 -1.59 -7.88
C ARG A 27 -9.31 -2.63 -8.76
N ARG A 28 -9.57 -2.26 -10.02
CA ARG A 28 -10.34 -3.08 -10.97
C ARG A 28 -9.75 -4.48 -11.15
N THR A 29 -8.41 -4.59 -11.14
CA THR A 29 -7.70 -5.88 -11.25
C THR A 29 -7.93 -6.78 -10.04
N VAL A 30 -7.83 -6.24 -8.82
CA VAL A 30 -8.10 -6.98 -7.58
C VAL A 30 -9.57 -7.38 -7.50
N GLN A 31 -10.48 -6.47 -7.83
CA GLN A 31 -11.91 -6.76 -7.86
C GLN A 31 -12.25 -7.83 -8.90
N GLY A 32 -11.61 -7.80 -10.07
CA GLY A 32 -11.76 -8.83 -11.09
C GLY A 32 -11.31 -10.21 -10.62
N LEU A 33 -10.16 -10.30 -9.93
CA LEU A 33 -9.70 -11.56 -9.32
C LEU A 33 -10.65 -12.06 -8.23
N LEU A 34 -11.15 -11.15 -7.39
CA LEU A 34 -12.09 -11.50 -6.31
C LEU A 34 -13.42 -12.02 -6.88
N GLN A 35 -13.96 -11.38 -7.91
CA GLN A 35 -15.18 -11.81 -8.59
C GLN A 35 -15.01 -13.15 -9.32
N ALA A 36 -13.82 -13.43 -9.84
CA ALA A 36 -13.49 -14.71 -10.46
C ALA A 36 -13.28 -15.84 -9.43
N GLY A 37 -13.13 -15.51 -8.14
CA GLY A 37 -12.79 -16.47 -7.09
C GLY A 37 -11.32 -16.87 -7.07
N ASP A 38 -10.45 -16.14 -7.78
CA ASP A 38 -9.00 -16.39 -7.80
C ASP A 38 -8.30 -15.96 -6.51
N ILE A 39 -8.94 -15.06 -5.74
CA ILE A 39 -8.47 -14.57 -4.43
C ILE A 39 -9.60 -14.48 -3.42
N THR A 40 -9.22 -14.51 -2.14
CA THR A 40 -10.09 -14.32 -0.99
C THR A 40 -10.36 -12.84 -0.67
N GLN A 41 -11.38 -12.56 0.14
CA GLN A 41 -11.64 -11.21 0.64
C GLN A 41 -10.48 -10.71 1.49
N GLU A 42 -9.85 -11.58 2.27
CA GLU A 42 -8.69 -11.27 3.11
C GLU A 42 -7.50 -10.79 2.26
N ALA A 43 -7.29 -11.39 1.09
CA ALA A 43 -6.29 -10.97 0.10
C ALA A 43 -6.61 -9.60 -0.49
N ALA A 44 -7.88 -9.33 -0.82
CA ALA A 44 -8.30 -8.01 -1.28
C ALA A 44 -8.08 -6.92 -0.21
N ASP A 45 -8.45 -7.18 1.04
CA ASP A 45 -8.25 -6.24 2.15
C ASP A 45 -6.75 -6.03 2.45
N ALA A 46 -5.94 -7.08 2.33
CA ALA A 46 -4.48 -6.99 2.48
C ALA A 46 -3.85 -6.13 1.39
N ALA A 47 -4.34 -6.24 0.15
CA ALA A 47 -3.93 -5.40 -0.96
C ALA A 47 -4.21 -3.91 -0.68
N GLU A 48 -5.41 -3.59 -0.17
CA GLU A 48 -5.79 -2.23 0.19
C GLU A 48 -4.89 -1.65 1.29
N ARG A 49 -4.64 -2.42 2.35
CA ARG A 49 -3.73 -2.02 3.44
C ARG A 49 -2.30 -1.81 2.93
N TRP A 50 -1.81 -2.70 2.08
CA TRP A 50 -0.47 -2.58 1.50
C TRP A 50 -0.34 -1.34 0.61
N CYS A 51 -1.32 -1.09 -0.26
CA CYS A 51 -1.38 0.10 -1.11
C CYS A 51 -1.37 1.39 -0.28
N ARG A 52 -2.17 1.44 0.80
CA ARG A 52 -2.19 2.58 1.73
C ARG A 52 -0.82 2.80 2.38
N ASN A 53 -0.18 1.73 2.88
CA ASN A 53 1.17 1.84 3.45
C ASN A 53 2.20 2.32 2.42
N TYR A 54 2.10 1.86 1.17
CA TYR A 54 3.02 2.25 0.11
C TYR A 54 2.85 3.74 -0.22
N VAL A 55 1.62 4.18 -0.48
CA VAL A 55 1.35 5.58 -0.81
C VAL A 55 1.77 6.49 0.33
N PHE A 56 1.41 6.13 1.56
CA PHE A 56 1.78 6.89 2.75
C PHE A 56 3.30 6.94 2.99
N GLY A 57 4.00 5.83 2.78
CA GLY A 57 5.45 5.75 2.97
C GLY A 57 6.25 6.54 1.93
N TYR A 58 5.81 6.55 0.67
CA TYR A 58 6.59 7.08 -0.45
C TYR A 58 6.11 8.43 -1.00
N PHE A 59 4.82 8.76 -0.95
CA PHE A 59 4.26 9.95 -1.62
C PHE A 59 3.84 11.10 -0.69
N ASP A 60 4.16 10.98 0.60
CA ASP A 60 3.82 11.94 1.66
C ASP A 60 2.31 12.17 1.86
N TYR A 61 1.95 12.72 3.01
CA TYR A 61 0.59 13.22 3.24
C TYR A 61 0.56 14.68 2.77
N LEU A 62 -0.18 14.98 1.70
CA LEU A 62 -0.57 16.37 1.46
C LEU A 62 -1.58 16.71 2.56
N GLU A 63 -1.10 17.33 3.64
CA GLU A 63 -1.98 18.04 4.58
C GLU A 63 -2.91 18.93 3.75
N HIS A 64 -4.20 18.64 3.83
CA HIS A 64 -5.33 19.46 3.41
C HIS A 64 -4.96 20.71 2.58
N THR A 65 -5.00 20.61 1.25
CA THR A 65 -4.99 21.79 0.36
C THR A 65 -6.33 22.54 0.37
N THR A 66 -7.20 22.26 1.34
CA THR A 66 -8.51 22.89 1.52
C THR A 66 -8.58 23.41 2.96
N PRO A 67 -9.05 24.64 3.22
CA PRO A 67 -9.04 25.20 4.57
C PRO A 67 -9.79 24.28 5.52
N THR A 68 -9.12 23.81 6.56
CA THR A 68 -9.71 22.94 7.58
C THR A 68 -10.92 23.65 8.21
N PRO A 69 -12.08 23.00 8.37
CA PRO A 69 -13.16 23.55 9.18
C PRO A 69 -12.61 23.82 10.58
N GLN A 70 -12.81 25.05 11.07
CA GLN A 70 -12.35 25.46 12.40
C GLN A 70 -12.90 24.47 13.45
N GLY A 71 -12.01 23.75 14.16
CA GLY A 71 -12.38 22.94 15.31
C GLY A 71 -11.90 21.48 15.34
N GLN A 72 -11.25 20.95 14.30
CA GLN A 72 -10.67 19.59 14.31
C GLN A 72 -9.21 19.57 13.90
N THR A 73 -8.36 20.33 14.58
CA THR A 73 -6.92 20.15 14.54
C THR A 73 -6.52 19.01 15.49
N VAL A 74 -6.57 17.77 15.01
CA VAL A 74 -5.66 16.77 15.57
C VAL A 74 -4.27 17.15 15.05
N ARG A 75 -3.61 18.05 15.78
CA ARG A 75 -2.22 18.46 15.53
C ARG A 75 -1.32 17.28 15.90
N HIS A 76 -1.24 16.26 15.05
CA HIS A 76 -0.08 15.38 15.09
C HIS A 76 1.14 16.26 14.84
N ASP A 77 2.05 16.34 15.80
CA ASP A 77 3.31 17.01 15.57
C ASP A 77 4.05 16.32 14.40
N ALA A 78 4.91 17.05 13.69
CA ALA A 78 5.63 16.51 12.54
C ALA A 78 6.36 15.18 12.87
N VAL A 79 6.77 15.01 14.13
CA VAL A 79 7.42 13.80 14.65
C VAL A 79 6.47 12.59 14.66
N SER A 80 5.24 12.75 15.14
CA SER A 80 4.21 11.70 15.10
C SER A 80 3.95 11.23 13.68
N TRP A 81 3.90 12.16 12.72
CA TRP A 81 3.75 11.83 11.30
C TRP A 81 4.94 11.03 10.76
N GLN A 82 6.17 11.43 11.08
CA GLN A 82 7.36 10.67 10.70
C GLN A 82 7.36 9.26 11.31
N MET A 83 6.88 9.10 12.54
CA MET A 83 6.79 7.78 13.18
C MET A 83 5.80 6.85 12.46
N VAL A 84 4.61 7.35 12.09
CA VAL A 84 3.64 6.57 11.31
C VAL A 84 4.22 6.23 9.94
N ARG A 85 4.96 7.17 9.31
CA ARG A 85 5.57 6.97 7.99
C ARG A 85 6.65 5.91 8.04
N ALA A 86 7.52 5.97 9.04
CA ALA A 86 8.53 4.96 9.30
C ALA A 86 7.89 3.58 9.51
N LYS A 87 6.77 3.50 10.24
CA LYS A 87 6.03 2.23 10.40
C LYS A 87 5.49 1.71 9.07
N ALA A 88 4.92 2.56 8.24
CA ALA A 88 4.40 2.18 6.92
C ALA A 88 5.53 1.64 6.02
N MET A 89 6.67 2.35 5.96
CA MET A 89 7.84 1.92 5.21
C MET A 89 8.40 0.59 5.74
N ALA A 90 8.49 0.42 7.06
CA ALA A 90 8.93 -0.83 7.66
C ALA A 90 8.04 -2.02 7.26
N ARG A 91 6.71 -1.81 7.15
CA ARG A 91 5.80 -2.85 6.66
C ARG A 91 6.03 -3.18 5.18
N ILE A 92 6.27 -2.17 4.34
CA ILE A 92 6.59 -2.40 2.92
C ILE A 92 7.90 -3.17 2.77
N THR A 93 8.94 -2.79 3.52
CA THR A 93 10.23 -3.49 3.53
C THR A 93 10.07 -4.92 4.03
N ALA A 94 9.34 -5.15 5.12
CA ALA A 94 9.11 -6.51 5.63
C ALA A 94 8.38 -7.41 4.61
N VAL A 95 7.43 -6.88 3.84
CA VAL A 95 6.78 -7.61 2.75
C VAL A 95 7.76 -7.91 1.61
N ARG A 96 8.60 -6.94 1.25
CA ARG A 96 9.65 -7.14 0.23
C ARG A 96 10.66 -8.20 0.65
N ASP A 97 11.08 -8.20 1.92
CA ASP A 97 12.07 -9.14 2.44
C ASP A 97 11.49 -10.56 2.52
N ALA A 98 10.21 -10.69 2.87
CA ALA A 98 9.53 -11.97 2.98
C ALA A 98 9.13 -12.59 1.62
N LEU A 99 8.62 -11.77 0.68
CA LEU A 99 8.09 -12.26 -0.61
C LEU A 99 9.06 -12.06 -1.78
N GLY A 100 10.13 -11.30 -1.58
CA GLY A 100 11.13 -10.98 -2.59
C GLY A 100 10.76 -9.82 -3.51
N LEU A 101 11.76 -9.37 -4.28
CA LEU A 101 11.66 -8.19 -5.16
C LEU A 101 10.61 -8.37 -6.26
N CYS A 102 10.52 -9.56 -6.84
CA CYS A 102 9.57 -9.83 -7.93
C CYS A 102 8.11 -9.73 -7.46
N ALA A 103 7.81 -10.18 -6.24
CA ALA A 103 6.47 -10.04 -5.65
C ALA A 103 6.18 -8.56 -5.36
N HIS A 104 7.13 -7.86 -4.76
CA HIS A 104 7.02 -6.41 -4.52
C HIS A 104 6.73 -5.62 -5.81
N GLN A 105 7.45 -5.93 -6.90
CA GLN A 105 7.25 -5.23 -8.17
C GLN A 105 5.86 -5.50 -8.76
N ARG A 106 5.35 -6.73 -8.68
CA ARG A 106 3.97 -7.04 -9.13
C ARG A 106 2.92 -6.31 -8.29
N LEU A 107 3.11 -6.27 -6.96
CA LEU A 107 2.25 -5.50 -6.08
C LEU A 107 2.29 -4.02 -6.42
N ARG A 108 3.46 -3.43 -6.67
CA ARG A 108 3.57 -2.02 -7.08
C ARG A 108 2.87 -1.75 -8.42
N MET A 109 3.15 -2.55 -9.45
CA MET A 109 2.55 -2.39 -10.77
C MET A 109 1.02 -2.49 -10.73
N MET A 110 0.50 -3.46 -9.98
CA MET A 110 -0.95 -3.69 -9.85
C MET A 110 -1.62 -2.71 -8.89
N LEU A 111 -0.99 -2.43 -7.74
CA LEU A 111 -1.58 -1.73 -6.61
C LEU A 111 -1.06 -0.32 -6.39
N VAL A 112 -0.19 0.22 -7.24
CA VAL A 112 0.24 1.62 -7.15
C VAL A 112 0.09 2.24 -8.52
N ASP A 113 0.74 1.63 -9.51
CA ASP A 113 0.74 2.10 -10.90
C ASP A 113 -0.58 1.76 -11.64
N ASP A 114 -1.47 0.99 -11.01
CA ASP A 114 -2.80 0.59 -11.51
C ASP A 114 -2.79 -0.04 -12.91
N LEU A 115 -1.74 -0.79 -13.23
CA LEU A 115 -1.60 -1.45 -14.52
C LEU A 115 -2.58 -2.62 -14.66
N SER A 116 -3.15 -2.75 -15.84
CA SER A 116 -3.94 -3.93 -16.23
C SER A 116 -3.04 -5.17 -16.36
N PHE A 117 -3.59 -6.39 -16.22
CA PHE A 117 -2.82 -7.62 -16.45
C PHE A 117 -2.23 -7.70 -17.86
N ARG A 118 -2.88 -7.11 -18.86
CA ARG A 118 -2.30 -7.02 -20.20
C ARG A 118 -1.03 -6.16 -20.20
N ALA A 119 -1.10 -4.94 -19.66
CA ALA A 119 0.04 -4.03 -19.59
C ALA A 119 1.18 -4.60 -18.73
N MET A 120 0.86 -5.23 -17.60
CA MET A 120 1.85 -5.93 -16.77
C MET A 120 2.48 -7.11 -17.52
N GLY A 121 1.68 -7.87 -18.27
CA GLY A 121 2.15 -8.99 -19.07
C GLY A 121 3.11 -8.56 -20.18
N GLU A 122 2.79 -7.49 -20.90
CA GLU A 122 3.64 -6.91 -21.94
C GLU A 122 4.98 -6.40 -21.36
N ALA A 123 4.96 -5.81 -20.16
CA ALA A 123 6.16 -5.33 -19.48
C ALA A 123 7.06 -6.46 -18.94
N LEU A 124 6.49 -7.56 -18.43
CA LEU A 124 7.23 -8.63 -17.74
C LEU A 124 7.53 -9.85 -18.62
N PHE A 125 6.74 -10.06 -19.67
CA PHE A 125 6.86 -11.21 -20.58
C PHE A 125 6.78 -10.75 -22.05
N PRO A 126 7.72 -9.92 -22.54
CA PRO A 126 7.65 -9.34 -23.89
C PRO A 126 7.75 -10.37 -25.02
N ASN A 127 8.30 -11.55 -24.74
CA ASN A 127 8.63 -12.56 -25.75
C ASN A 127 7.55 -13.63 -25.95
N ILE A 128 6.38 -13.50 -25.31
CA ILE A 128 5.26 -14.44 -25.46
C ILE A 128 4.00 -13.72 -25.89
N SER A 129 3.01 -14.46 -26.39
CA SER A 129 1.74 -13.86 -26.81
C SER A 129 1.06 -13.11 -25.66
N SER A 130 0.44 -11.96 -25.99
CA SER A 130 -0.23 -11.09 -25.01
C SER A 130 -1.27 -11.86 -24.15
N SER A 131 -2.03 -12.77 -24.75
CA SER A 131 -3.02 -13.60 -24.03
C SER A 131 -2.39 -14.58 -23.04
N SER A 132 -1.22 -15.15 -23.38
CA SER A 132 -0.47 -16.03 -22.48
C SER A 132 0.21 -15.24 -21.37
N ALA A 133 0.79 -14.07 -21.69
CA ALA A 133 1.37 -13.16 -20.71
C ALA A 133 0.33 -12.68 -19.69
N GLN A 134 -0.85 -12.28 -20.17
CA GLN A 134 -1.95 -11.82 -19.33
C GLN A 134 -2.41 -12.91 -18.35
N ARG A 135 -2.64 -14.15 -18.82
CA ARG A 135 -3.04 -15.26 -17.93
C ARG A 135 -1.96 -15.59 -16.90
N LYS A 136 -0.70 -15.61 -17.34
CA LYS A 136 0.44 -15.89 -16.46
C LYS A 136 0.58 -14.83 -15.36
N ILE A 137 0.46 -13.55 -15.70
CA ILE A 137 0.59 -12.49 -14.70
C ILE A 137 -0.62 -12.42 -13.78
N ALA A 138 -1.84 -12.67 -14.27
CA ALA A 138 -3.04 -12.74 -13.43
C ALA A 138 -2.90 -13.82 -12.35
N ALA A 139 -2.47 -15.03 -12.72
CA ALA A 139 -2.22 -16.11 -11.77
C ALA A 139 -1.10 -15.78 -10.76
N GLN A 140 -0.02 -15.13 -11.23
CA GLN A 140 1.05 -14.69 -10.33
C GLN A 140 0.60 -13.59 -9.36
N CYS A 141 -0.23 -12.66 -9.82
CA CYS A 141 -0.81 -11.62 -8.97
C CYS A 141 -1.75 -12.21 -7.92
N ALA A 142 -2.63 -13.15 -8.30
CA ALA A 142 -3.50 -13.85 -7.36
C ALA A 142 -2.69 -14.56 -6.26
N LEU A 143 -1.67 -15.33 -6.64
CA LEU A 143 -0.78 -16.01 -5.69
C LEU A 143 -0.10 -15.02 -4.73
N VAL A 144 0.44 -13.92 -5.24
CA VAL A 144 1.14 -12.92 -4.42
C VAL A 144 0.18 -12.21 -3.46
N LEU A 145 -1.08 -11.99 -3.86
CA LEU A 145 -2.11 -11.41 -2.99
C LEU A 145 -2.47 -12.35 -1.82
N GLU A 146 -2.57 -13.65 -2.08
CA GLU A 146 -2.79 -14.65 -1.03
C GLU A 146 -1.60 -14.74 -0.07
N GLN A 147 -0.38 -14.73 -0.60
CA GLN A 147 0.84 -14.69 0.21
C GLN A 147 0.91 -13.42 1.07
N LEU A 148 0.47 -12.28 0.53
CA LEU A 148 0.39 -11.02 1.27
C LEU A 148 -0.60 -11.12 2.43
N ALA A 149 -1.79 -11.69 2.23
CA ALA A 149 -2.76 -11.90 3.30
C ALA A 149 -2.22 -12.83 4.40
N ALA A 150 -1.60 -13.95 4.01
CA ALA A 150 -0.99 -14.88 4.94
C ALA A 150 0.11 -14.19 5.79
N LEU A 151 0.96 -13.38 5.15
CA LEU A 151 2.00 -12.62 5.82
C LEU A 151 1.44 -11.54 6.76
N GLU A 152 0.38 -10.84 6.37
CA GLU A 152 -0.26 -9.89 7.28
C GLU A 152 -0.88 -10.58 8.50
N ALA A 153 -1.44 -11.79 8.33
CA ALA A 153 -1.96 -12.56 9.44
C ALA A 153 -0.84 -12.95 10.44
N THR A 154 0.35 -13.31 9.97
CA THR A 154 1.49 -13.59 10.86
C THR A 154 1.95 -12.33 11.59
N PHE A 155 2.04 -11.19 10.92
CA PHE A 155 2.36 -9.91 11.57
C PHE A 155 1.33 -9.53 12.64
N ARG A 156 0.03 -9.67 12.36
CA ARG A 156 -1.02 -9.39 13.35
C ARG A 156 -0.91 -10.28 14.59
N ARG A 157 -0.70 -11.59 14.40
CA ARG A 157 -0.50 -12.55 15.50
C ARG A 157 0.72 -12.18 16.34
N ALA A 158 1.84 -11.81 15.71
CA ALA A 158 3.05 -11.38 16.39
C ALA A 158 2.83 -10.08 17.19
N GLU A 159 2.13 -9.08 16.62
CA GLU A 159 1.80 -7.85 17.34
C GLU A 159 0.90 -8.11 18.56
N GLN A 160 -0.09 -9.00 18.42
CA GLN A 160 -0.99 -9.39 19.52
C GLN A 160 -0.23 -10.09 20.65
N ALA A 161 0.65 -11.05 20.31
CA ALA A 161 1.49 -11.74 21.28
C ALA A 161 2.40 -10.76 22.05
N ARG A 162 3.00 -9.79 21.36
CA ARG A 162 3.82 -8.75 22.00
C ARG A 162 3.02 -7.87 22.96
N LYS A 163 1.80 -7.48 22.59
CA LYS A 163 0.91 -6.68 23.45
C LYS A 163 0.47 -7.47 24.69
N PHE A 164 0.15 -8.75 24.54
CA PHE A 164 -0.22 -9.62 25.65
C PHE A 164 0.95 -9.79 26.64
N GLY A 165 2.16 -10.04 26.13
CA GLY A 165 3.38 -10.10 26.96
C GLY A 165 3.60 -8.82 27.77
N LYS A 166 3.56 -7.64 27.12
CA LYS A 166 3.70 -6.35 27.80
C LYS A 166 2.67 -6.13 28.91
N ARG A 167 1.41 -6.49 28.67
CA ARG A 167 0.34 -6.37 29.67
C ARG A 167 0.60 -7.26 30.88
N LYS A 168 1.04 -8.51 30.66
CA LYS A 168 1.39 -9.45 31.73
C LYS A 168 2.55 -8.91 32.58
N THR A 169 3.61 -8.40 31.95
CA THR A 169 4.75 -7.79 32.65
C THR A 169 4.32 -6.57 33.47
N SER A 170 3.56 -5.64 32.86
CA SER A 170 3.08 -4.44 33.56
C SER A 170 2.14 -4.73 34.74
N ARG A 171 1.42 -5.85 34.69
CA ARG A 171 0.57 -6.31 35.80
C ARG A 171 1.41 -6.89 36.93
N ALA A 172 2.40 -7.73 36.59
CA ALA A 172 3.33 -8.30 37.57
C ALA A 172 4.16 -7.22 38.29
N GLU A 173 4.65 -6.21 37.56
CA GLU A 173 5.37 -5.06 38.16
C GLU A 173 4.48 -4.27 39.14
N LYS A 174 3.20 -4.07 38.82
CA LYS A 174 2.25 -3.42 39.72
C LYS A 174 1.96 -4.25 40.98
N GLU A 175 1.88 -5.56 40.86
CA GLU A 175 1.67 -6.48 42.00
C GLU A 175 2.92 -6.53 42.91
N VAL A 176 4.13 -6.33 42.37
CA VAL A 176 5.38 -6.25 43.14
C VAL A 176 5.56 -4.91 43.85
N LEU A 177 5.16 -3.79 43.25
CA LEU A 177 5.24 -2.45 43.90
C LEU A 177 4.19 -2.22 45.00
N GLN A 178 3.20 -3.10 45.13
CA GLN A 178 2.12 -3.01 46.13
C GLN A 178 2.36 -3.84 47.39
N ASN A 179 3.50 -4.56 47.46
CA ASN A 179 3.98 -5.30 48.63
C ASN A 179 5.26 -4.67 49.17
#